data_AF-A0A3N2GN26-F1
#
_entry.id   AF-A0A3N2GN26-F1
#
_cell.length_a   1.000
_cell.length_b   1.000
_cell.length_c   1.000
_cell.angle_alpha   90.00
_cell.angle_beta   90.00
_cell.angle_gamma   90.00
#
_symmetry.space_group_name_H-M   'P 1'
#
loop_
_entity.id
_entity.type
_entity.pdbx_description
1 polymer ?
#
loop_
_entity_poly.entity_id
_entity_poly.type
_entity_poly.pdbx_seq_one_letter_code
_entity_poly.pdbx_strand_id
1 'polypeptide(L)'
;MSPAEENRVRAEHDLDRPRVFDERNAVDDRAETRSTLLPEEEHAGSADPEAQAREVLRDSDLRTEVPESAPDTMIERRRPEETA
;
A
#
# COMPACT_ATOMS: atom_id res chain seq x y z
N MET A 1 -14.80 6.19 -12.80
CA MET A 1 -14.27 7.54 -12.54
C MET A 1 -13.94 8.23 -13.86
N SER A 2 -14.17 9.53 -14.00
CA SER A 2 -13.70 10.28 -15.19
C SER A 2 -12.20 10.57 -15.11
N PRO A 3 -11.49 10.79 -16.23
CA PRO A 3 -10.05 11.09 -16.21
C PRO A 3 -9.69 12.34 -15.39
N ALA A 4 -10.58 13.34 -15.35
CA ALA A 4 -10.36 14.56 -14.57
C ALA A 4 -10.46 14.30 -13.06
N GLU A 5 -11.38 13.42 -12.65
CA GLU A 5 -11.51 12.99 -11.25
C GLU A 5 -10.32 12.12 -10.84
N GLU A 6 -9.85 11.23 -11.72
CA GLU A 6 -8.66 10.42 -11.46
C GLU A 6 -7.43 11.28 -11.21
N ASN A 7 -7.18 12.25 -12.08
CA ASN A 7 -6.07 13.19 -11.91
C ASN A 7 -6.18 14.00 -10.62
N ARG A 8 -7.40 14.38 -10.21
CA ARG A 8 -7.63 15.07 -8.94
C ARG A 8 -7.28 14.18 -7.75
N VAL A 9 -7.75 12.93 -7.74
CA VAL A 9 -7.46 11.95 -6.68
C VAL A 9 -5.95 11.69 -6.61
N ARG A 10 -5.28 11.49 -7.74
CA ARG A 10 -3.83 11.31 -7.79
C ARG A 10 -3.06 12.48 -7.19
N ALA A 11 -3.48 13.71 -7.50
CA ALA A 11 -2.86 14.92 -6.96
C ALA A 11 -3.14 15.10 -5.46
N GLU A 12 -4.36 14.81 -5.01
CA GLU A 12 -4.79 14.90 -3.60
C GLU A 12 -4.04 13.91 -2.70
N HIS A 13 -3.81 12.70 -3.21
CA HIS A 13 -3.12 11.63 -2.49
C HIS A 13 -1.62 11.55 -2.77
N ASP A 14 -1.03 12.54 -3.45
CA ASP A 14 0.40 12.58 -3.76
C ASP A 14 0.92 11.39 -4.59
N LEU A 15 0.04 10.73 -5.36
CA LEU A 15 0.40 9.55 -6.17
C LEU A 15 1.36 9.88 -7.32
N ASP A 16 1.39 11.15 -7.75
CA ASP A 16 2.35 11.67 -8.74
C ASP A 16 3.67 12.15 -8.09
N ARG A 17 3.74 12.14 -6.75
CA ARG A 17 4.90 12.53 -5.96
C ARG A 17 5.30 11.39 -5.02
N PRO A 18 5.79 10.25 -5.55
CA PRO A 18 6.01 9.04 -4.78
C PRO A 18 6.91 9.23 -3.56
N ARG A 19 7.91 10.11 -3.63
CA ARG A 19 8.76 10.44 -2.46
C ARG A 19 7.98 11.10 -1.33
N VAL A 20 7.08 12.03 -1.65
CA VAL A 20 6.24 12.72 -0.65
C VAL A 20 5.24 11.75 -0.04
N PHE A 21 4.66 10.88 -0.86
CA PHE A 21 3.77 9.81 -0.40
C PHE A 21 4.50 8.85 0.56
N ASP A 22 5.70 8.41 0.19
CA ASP A 22 6.55 7.53 1.00
C ASP A 22 6.93 8.17 2.34
N GLU A 23 7.36 9.44 2.32
CA GLU A 23 7.72 10.20 3.50
C GLU A 23 6.52 10.39 4.45
N ARG A 24 5.34 10.75 3.92
CA ARG A 24 4.11 10.93 4.73
C ARG A 24 3.68 9.63 5.40
N ASN A 25 3.85 8.51 4.71
CA ASN A 25 3.47 7.18 5.19
C ASN A 25 4.60 6.45 5.95
N ALA A 26 5.73 7.13 6.18
CA ALA A 26 6.92 6.61 6.85
C ALA A 26 7.37 5.25 6.28
N VAL A 27 7.38 5.13 4.95
CA VAL A 27 7.62 3.85 4.25
C VAL A 27 8.98 3.28 4.59
N ASP A 28 10.04 4.09 4.64
CA ASP A 28 11.40 3.61 4.94
C ASP A 28 11.51 3.10 6.38
N ASP A 29 11.00 3.84 7.37
CA ASP A 29 11.02 3.45 8.78
C ASP A 29 10.22 2.15 9.02
N ARG A 30 9.06 2.02 8.35
CA ARG A 30 8.21 0.82 8.44
C ARG A 30 8.83 -0.37 7.70
N ALA A 31 9.56 -0.11 6.60
CA ALA A 31 10.22 -1.14 5.83
C ALA A 31 11.31 -1.84 6.65
N GLU A 32 12.11 -1.10 7.43
CA GLU A 32 13.16 -1.67 8.31
C GLU A 32 12.59 -2.73 9.26
N THR A 33 11.45 -2.44 9.90
CA THR A 33 10.82 -3.40 10.82
C THR A 33 10.24 -4.58 10.04
N ARG A 34 9.56 -4.32 8.93
CA ARG A 34 8.84 -5.33 8.14
C ARG A 34 9.76 -6.23 7.32
N SER A 35 10.97 -5.80 7.01
CA SER A 35 11.98 -6.58 6.28
C SER A 35 12.60 -7.71 7.12
N THR A 36 12.27 -7.78 8.41
CA THR A 36 12.69 -8.90 9.25
C THR A 36 12.07 -10.20 8.74
N LEU A 37 12.91 -11.08 8.21
CA LEU A 37 12.50 -12.38 7.70
C LEU A 37 12.29 -13.40 8.81
N LEU A 38 11.32 -14.28 8.62
CA LEU A 38 11.21 -15.52 9.37
C LEU A 38 12.31 -16.52 8.95
N PRO A 39 12.69 -17.49 9.79
CA PRO A 39 13.71 -18.48 9.45
C PRO A 39 13.42 -19.23 8.14
N GLU A 40 12.15 -19.52 7.86
CA GLU A 40 11.72 -20.17 6.62
C GLU A 40 11.94 -19.28 5.39
N GLU A 41 11.79 -17.96 5.55
CA GLU A 41 11.98 -16.97 4.48
C GLU A 41 13.47 -16.68 4.25
N GLU A 42 14.28 -16.68 5.31
CA GLU A 42 15.74 -16.66 5.20
C GLU A 42 16.24 -17.88 4.42
N HIS A 43 15.67 -19.06 4.69
CA HIS A 43 16.02 -20.28 3.97
C HIS A 43 15.58 -20.24 2.49
N ALA A 44 14.43 -19.66 2.19
CA ALA A 44 13.96 -19.45 0.83
C ALA A 44 14.82 -18.42 0.07
N GLY A 45 15.46 -17.49 0.78
CA GLY A 45 16.44 -16.54 0.24
C GLY A 45 15.80 -15.40 -0.55
N SER A 46 15.15 -14.45 0.14
CA SER A 46 14.67 -13.22 -0.51
C SER A 46 15.83 -12.33 -0.96
N ALA A 47 15.76 -11.83 -2.20
CA ALA A 47 16.86 -11.08 -2.82
C ALA A 47 17.06 -9.68 -2.21
N ASP A 48 15.95 -9.03 -1.82
CA ASP A 48 15.94 -7.74 -1.14
C ASP A 48 14.66 -7.61 -0.29
N PRO A 49 14.69 -8.08 0.97
CA PRO A 49 13.54 -8.01 1.88
C PRO A 49 13.06 -6.57 2.12
N GLU A 50 13.97 -5.61 2.09
CA GLU A 50 13.67 -4.21 2.36
C GLU A 50 12.95 -3.56 1.19
N ALA A 51 13.41 -3.79 -0.04
CA ALA A 51 12.70 -3.37 -1.24
C ALA A 51 11.31 -4.02 -1.33
N GLN A 52 11.21 -5.32 -1.04
CA GLN A 52 9.93 -6.01 -1.00
C GLN A 52 8.98 -5.41 0.05
N ALA A 53 9.48 -5.10 1.25
CA ALA A 53 8.69 -4.47 2.30
C ALA A 53 8.16 -3.09 1.88
N ARG A 54 9.00 -2.26 1.23
CA ARG A 54 8.58 -0.95 0.70
C ARG A 54 7.45 -1.08 -0.30
N GLU A 55 7.55 -1.98 -1.26
CA GLU A 55 6.53 -2.17 -2.29
C GLU A 55 5.19 -2.58 -1.70
N VAL A 56 5.21 -3.55 -0.77
CA VAL A 56 4.00 -4.00 -0.07
C VAL A 56 3.37 -2.88 0.76
N LEU A 57 4.18 -2.06 1.43
CA LEU A 57 3.69 -0.92 2.20
C LEU A 57 3.04 0.14 1.30
N ARG A 58 3.68 0.49 0.18
CA ARG A 58 3.12 1.44 -0.79
C ARG A 58 1.79 0.97 -1.36
N ASP A 59 1.72 -0.30 -1.76
CA ASP A 59 0.46 -0.88 -2.25
C ASP A 59 -0.63 -0.87 -1.17
N SER A 60 -0.28 -1.23 0.06
CA SER A 60 -1.21 -1.21 1.19
C SER A 60 -1.75 0.20 1.46
N ASP A 61 -0.86 1.19 1.57
CA ASP A 61 -1.23 2.58 1.87
C ASP A 61 -2.06 3.17 0.71
N LEU A 62 -1.71 2.84 -0.55
CA LEU A 62 -2.49 3.22 -1.73
C LEU A 62 -3.92 2.67 -1.66
N ARG A 63 -4.11 1.40 -1.31
CA ARG A 63 -5.44 0.79 -1.18
C ARG A 63 -6.23 1.34 0.01
N THR A 64 -5.55 1.75 1.07
CA THR A 64 -6.19 2.42 2.21
C THR A 64 -6.71 3.80 1.82
N GLU A 65 -5.91 4.57 1.09
CA GLU A 65 -6.22 5.94 0.73
C GLU A 65 -7.16 6.07 -0.47
N VAL A 66 -6.95 5.22 -1.48
CA VAL A 66 -7.74 5.16 -2.70
C VAL A 66 -8.23 3.72 -2.88
N PRO A 67 -9.37 3.36 -2.25
CA PRO A 67 -9.89 1.99 -2.27
C PRO A 67 -10.15 1.45 -3.67
N GLU A 68 -10.43 2.32 -4.63
CA GLU A 68 -10.65 1.96 -6.04
C GLU A 68 -9.34 1.64 -6.80
N SER A 69 -8.17 1.91 -6.22
CA SER A 69 -6.85 1.67 -6.86
C SER A 69 -6.44 0.20 -6.91
N ALA A 70 -7.19 -0.71 -6.27
CA ALA A 70 -6.97 -2.14 -6.41
C ALA A 70 -8.29 -2.91 -6.58
N PRO A 71 -8.92 -2.80 -7.76
CA PRO A 71 -10.24 -3.37 -8.02
C PRO A 71 -10.26 -4.91 -7.88
N ASP A 72 -9.17 -5.59 -8.22
CA ASP A 72 -9.08 -7.06 -8.14
C ASP A 72 -8.89 -7.60 -6.71
N THR A 73 -8.59 -6.73 -5.73
CA THR A 73 -8.41 -7.11 -4.32
C THR A 73 -9.48 -6.55 -3.39
N MET A 74 -10.49 -5.85 -3.94
CA MET A 74 -11.61 -5.33 -3.17
C MET A 74 -12.43 -6.50 -2.60
N ILE A 75 -12.26 -6.79 -1.31
CA ILE A 75 -13.24 -7.56 -0.54
C ILE A 75 -14.40 -6.61 -0.24
N GLU A 76 -15.62 -7.00 -0.59
CA GLU A 76 -16.83 -6.22 -0.30
C GLU A 76 -16.89 -5.91 1.21
N ARG A 77 -16.79 -4.62 1.56
CA ARG A 77 -16.79 -4.18 2.96
C ARG A 77 -18.20 -4.39 3.52
N ARG A 78 -18.42 -5.50 4.25
CA ARG A 78 -19.62 -5.68 5.07
C ARG A 78 -19.71 -4.53 6.07
N ARG A 79 -20.79 -3.77 6.00
CA ARG A 79 -21.09 -2.71 6.95
C ARG A 79 -21.62 -3.35 8.24
N PRO A 80 -21.26 -2.86 9.44
CA PRO A 80 -21.71 -3.44 10.71
C PRO A 80 -23.24 -3.57 10.82
N GLU A 81 -23.94 -2.64 10.18
CA GLU A 81 -25.39 -2.53 10.05
C GLU A 81 -26.07 -3.63 9.21
N GLU A 82 -25.31 -4.44 8.46
CA GLU A 82 -25.84 -5.58 7.68
C GLU A 82 -25.92 -6.89 8.48
N THR A 83 -25.54 -6.86 9.77
CA THR A 83 -25.52 -8.03 10.66
C THR A 83 -26.62 -8.01 11.73
N ALA A 84 -27.58 -7.08 11.64
CA ALA A 84 -28.66 -6.89 12.61
C ALA A 84 -29.83 -7.86 12.43
#